data_AF-A0A516SI82-F1
#
_entry.id   AF-A0A516SI82-F1
#
_cell.length_a   1.000
_cell.length_b   1.000
_cell.length_c   1.000
_cell.angle_alpha   90.00
_cell.angle_beta   90.00
_cell.angle_gamma   90.00
#
_symmetry.space_group_name_H-M   'P 1'
#
loop_
_entity.id
_entity.type
_entity.pdbx_description
1 polymer ?
#
loop_
_entity_poly.entity_id
_entity_poly.type
_entity_poly.pdbx_seq_one_letter_code
_entity_poly.pdbx_strand_id
1 'polypeptide(L)'
;MNSTLSYDDFVAFVFDRPKNENGKKFFFREDFSEPDLSNTLAIEYICNIFNDITELAQRFSEWEIVVGLQYLMDGGCGGLCYAFVSDDVPIENRVTAISLMNEVFKGLFDKRCANVVDPSDLNTSSFNYLCLVWWDVFPRHGIPRSAQSEPIDRIILETISRILSLDNIMCKKSALRGLGLWHSEYSEEVALSIAGNSLNIPNCLQEYAHSAAHGDIK
;
A
#
# COMPACT_ATOMS: atom_id res chain seq x y z
N MET A 1 -22.02 26.38 2.09
CA MET A 1 -20.99 26.51 3.15
C MET A 1 -20.23 25.21 3.10
N ASN A 2 -19.03 25.21 2.52
CA ASN A 2 -18.18 24.01 2.48
C ASN A 2 -17.56 23.86 3.86
N SER A 3 -18.18 23.05 4.72
CA SER A 3 -17.48 22.55 5.89
C SER A 3 -16.43 21.59 5.37
N THR A 4 -15.16 22.00 5.42
CA THR A 4 -14.03 21.11 5.16
C THR A 4 -14.14 19.93 6.12
N LEU A 5 -14.21 18.71 5.59
CA LEU A 5 -14.22 17.47 6.38
C LEU A 5 -13.00 17.47 7.30
N SER A 6 -13.18 17.27 8.61
CA SER A 6 -12.05 17.22 9.55
C SER A 6 -11.27 15.90 9.42
N TYR A 7 -10.05 15.85 9.96
CA TYR A 7 -9.27 14.62 9.99
C TYR A 7 -9.99 13.51 10.76
N ASP A 8 -10.57 13.82 11.92
CA ASP A 8 -11.29 12.83 12.72
C ASP A 8 -12.54 12.31 12.01
N ASP A 9 -13.29 13.18 11.33
CA ASP A 9 -14.44 12.78 10.52
C ASP A 9 -14.00 11.92 9.32
N PHE A 10 -12.85 12.22 8.73
CA PHE A 10 -12.27 11.41 7.65
C PHE A 10 -11.81 10.03 8.14
N VAL A 11 -11.14 9.95 9.29
CA VAL A 11 -10.76 8.68 9.94
C VAL A 11 -12.01 7.84 10.22
N ALA A 12 -13.07 8.44 10.77
CA ALA A 12 -14.34 7.75 10.99
C ALA A 12 -14.96 7.30 9.65
N PHE A 13 -14.95 8.15 8.63
CA PHE A 13 -15.45 7.81 7.29
C PHE A 13 -14.73 6.60 6.69
N VAL A 14 -13.40 6.49 6.86
CA VAL A 14 -12.57 5.42 6.29
C VAL A 14 -12.67 4.14 7.13
N PHE A 15 -12.60 4.24 8.46
CA PHE A 15 -12.39 3.09 9.35
C PHE A 15 -13.57 2.72 10.25
N ASP A 16 -14.50 3.62 10.58
CA ASP A 16 -15.70 3.28 11.38
C ASP A 16 -16.77 2.63 10.47
N ARG A 17 -16.41 1.45 9.93
CA ARG A 17 -17.12 0.75 8.87
C ARG A 17 -17.21 -0.74 9.20
N PRO A 18 -18.00 -1.13 10.22
CA PRO A 18 -18.09 -2.51 10.65
C PRO A 18 -18.57 -3.42 9.53
N LYS A 19 -18.12 -4.69 9.60
CA LYS A 19 -18.55 -5.73 8.67
C LYS A 19 -20.06 -5.94 8.80
N ASN A 20 -20.79 -5.77 7.71
CA ASN A 20 -22.21 -6.08 7.69
C ASN A 20 -22.44 -7.60 7.48
N GLU A 21 -23.67 -8.04 7.69
CA GLU A 21 -24.07 -9.46 7.57
C GLU A 21 -23.77 -10.05 6.18
N ASN A 22 -23.87 -9.23 5.14
CA ASN A 22 -23.60 -9.63 3.76
C ASN A 22 -22.10 -9.62 3.40
N GLY A 23 -21.22 -9.18 4.31
CA GLY A 23 -19.79 -9.03 4.08
C GLY A 23 -19.42 -8.03 2.97
N LYS A 24 -20.34 -7.15 2.57
CA LYS A 24 -20.14 -6.20 1.48
C LYS A 24 -19.31 -5.00 1.97
N LYS A 25 -18.14 -4.78 1.36
CA LYS A 25 -17.25 -3.63 1.61
C LYS A 25 -17.99 -2.32 1.32
N PHE A 26 -17.72 -1.27 2.10
CA PHE A 26 -18.53 -0.05 2.09
C PHE A 26 -18.52 0.66 0.73
N PHE A 27 -17.38 0.70 0.05
CA PHE A 27 -17.23 1.35 -1.26
C PHE A 27 -17.92 0.63 -2.43
N PHE A 28 -18.43 -0.60 -2.22
CA PHE A 28 -19.29 -1.27 -3.21
C PHE A 28 -20.78 -1.10 -2.93
N ARG A 29 -21.16 -0.42 -1.84
CA ARG A 29 -22.56 -0.24 -1.46
C ARG A 29 -23.19 0.90 -2.27
N GLU A 30 -24.50 0.82 -2.48
CA GLU A 30 -25.24 1.79 -3.31
C GLU A 30 -25.35 3.16 -2.66
N ASP A 31 -25.26 3.21 -1.33
CA ASP A 31 -25.30 4.42 -0.50
C ASP A 31 -23.92 5.06 -0.31
N PHE A 32 -22.88 4.53 -0.96
CA PHE A 32 -21.54 5.08 -0.86
C PHE A 32 -21.40 6.36 -1.68
N SER A 33 -20.89 7.40 -1.04
CA SER A 33 -20.44 8.64 -1.69
C SER A 33 -19.05 8.97 -1.18
N GLU A 34 -18.14 9.27 -2.10
CA GLU A 34 -16.83 9.82 -1.73
C GLU A 34 -17.01 11.20 -1.09
N PRO A 35 -16.18 11.54 -0.09
CA PRO A 35 -16.16 12.89 0.46
C PRO A 35 -15.57 13.84 -0.58
N ASP A 36 -16.08 15.07 -0.63
CA ASP A 36 -15.48 16.13 -1.42
C ASP A 36 -14.18 16.58 -0.74
N LEU A 37 -13.05 16.05 -1.21
CA LEU A 37 -11.72 16.26 -0.66
C LEU A 37 -10.73 16.59 -1.78
N SER A 38 -9.95 17.66 -1.61
CA SER A 38 -8.87 17.97 -2.56
C SER A 38 -7.75 16.94 -2.45
N ASN A 39 -7.02 16.68 -3.54
CA ASN A 39 -5.89 15.75 -3.55
C ASN A 39 -4.83 16.11 -2.48
N THR A 40 -4.58 17.41 -2.27
CA THR A 40 -3.62 17.88 -1.26
C THR A 40 -4.06 17.53 0.15
N LEU A 41 -5.34 17.74 0.47
CA LEU A 41 -5.87 17.41 1.80
C LEU A 41 -5.99 15.89 1.99
N ALA A 42 -6.31 15.15 0.93
CA ALA A 42 -6.27 13.69 0.94
C ALA A 42 -4.89 13.17 1.31
N ILE A 43 -3.82 13.69 0.70
CA ILE A 43 -2.44 13.30 1.01
C ILE A 43 -2.04 13.68 2.43
N GLU A 44 -2.46 14.85 2.92
CA GLU A 44 -2.24 15.23 4.32
C GLU A 44 -2.86 14.22 5.29
N TYR A 45 -4.12 13.85 5.07
CA TYR A 45 -4.82 12.89 5.93
C TYR A 45 -4.27 11.48 5.81
N ILE A 46 -3.88 11.05 4.61
CA ILE A 46 -3.22 9.76 4.39
C ILE A 46 -1.87 9.72 5.13
N CYS A 47 -1.06 10.78 5.07
CA CYS A 47 0.19 10.86 5.83
C CYS A 47 -0.05 10.70 7.34
N ASN A 48 -1.06 11.38 7.89
CA ASN A 48 -1.42 11.25 9.30
C ASN A 48 -1.89 9.82 9.63
N ILE A 49 -2.73 9.22 8.79
CA ILE A 49 -3.18 7.82 8.96
C ILE A 49 -2.00 6.85 8.95
N PHE A 50 -1.04 7.02 8.05
CA PHE A 50 0.14 6.14 7.97
C PHE A 50 1.05 6.30 9.20
N ASN A 51 1.19 7.51 9.74
CA ASN A 51 1.93 7.75 10.99
C ASN A 51 1.20 7.13 12.21
N ASP A 52 -0.13 7.26 12.25
CA ASP A 52 -0.96 6.82 13.38
C ASP A 52 -1.41 5.35 13.25
N ILE A 53 -0.88 4.60 12.27
CA ILE A 53 -1.46 3.31 11.88
C ILE A 53 -1.43 2.28 13.01
N THR A 54 -0.45 2.37 13.92
CA THR A 54 -0.35 1.46 15.07
C THR A 54 -1.46 1.72 16.07
N GLU A 55 -1.78 2.99 16.34
CA GLU A 55 -2.84 3.46 17.21
C GLU A 55 -4.21 3.19 16.61
N LEU A 56 -4.39 3.47 15.31
CA LEU A 56 -5.63 3.16 14.59
C LEU A 56 -5.93 1.66 14.62
N ALA A 57 -4.93 0.81 14.44
CA ALA A 57 -5.09 -0.64 14.51
C ALA A 57 -5.38 -1.19 15.92
N GLN A 58 -5.32 -0.37 16.97
CA GLN A 58 -5.82 -0.71 18.30
C GLN A 58 -7.28 -0.28 18.51
N ARG A 59 -7.76 0.70 17.74
CA ARG A 59 -9.09 1.29 17.86
C ARG A 59 -10.12 0.57 16.99
N PHE A 60 -9.71 0.13 15.81
CA PHE A 60 -10.58 -0.49 14.82
C PHE A 60 -10.27 -1.99 14.65
N SER A 61 -11.26 -2.74 14.20
CA SER A 61 -11.11 -4.17 13.88
C SER A 61 -10.21 -4.37 12.66
N GLU A 62 -9.67 -5.59 12.48
CA GLU A 62 -8.90 -5.94 11.28
C GLU A 62 -9.69 -5.69 9.99
N TRP A 63 -10.98 -6.04 9.98
CA TRP A 63 -11.86 -5.78 8.83
C TRP A 63 -11.88 -4.29 8.47
N GLU A 64 -12.07 -3.44 9.47
CA GLU A 64 -12.14 -1.99 9.29
C GLU A 64 -10.83 -1.42 8.77
N ILE A 65 -9.69 -1.83 9.36
CA ILE A 65 -8.37 -1.39 8.90
C ILE A 65 -8.09 -1.87 7.47
N VAL A 66 -8.33 -3.15 7.18
CA VAL A 66 -8.04 -3.72 5.85
C VAL A 66 -8.91 -3.07 4.78
N VAL A 67 -10.20 -2.93 5.03
CA VAL A 67 -11.12 -2.32 4.04
C VAL A 67 -10.87 -0.82 3.90
N GLY A 68 -10.59 -0.13 5.00
CA GLY A 68 -10.24 1.30 4.99
C GLY A 68 -8.95 1.58 4.24
N LEU A 69 -7.86 0.84 4.53
CA LEU A 69 -6.62 0.96 3.78
C LEU A 69 -6.80 0.58 2.31
N GLN A 70 -7.57 -0.47 2.00
CA GLN A 70 -7.86 -0.81 0.61
C GLN A 70 -8.53 0.36 -0.12
N TYR A 71 -9.50 1.03 0.49
CA TYR A 71 -10.14 2.21 -0.09
C TYR A 71 -9.15 3.34 -0.41
N LEU A 72 -8.14 3.55 0.45
CA LEU A 72 -7.10 4.57 0.23
C LEU A 72 -6.11 4.22 -0.89
N MET A 73 -5.90 2.92 -1.14
CA MET A 73 -4.81 2.43 -2.01
C MET A 73 -5.27 1.96 -3.38
N ASP A 74 -6.51 1.49 -3.50
CA ASP A 74 -7.02 0.77 -4.67
C ASP A 74 -7.95 1.66 -5.50
N GLY A 75 -7.54 1.97 -6.74
CA GLY A 75 -8.34 2.77 -7.68
C GLY A 75 -9.66 2.13 -8.11
N GLY A 76 -9.81 0.82 -7.91
CA GLY A 76 -11.09 0.11 -8.07
C GLY A 76 -12.05 0.30 -6.89
N CYS A 77 -11.57 0.87 -5.78
CA CYS A 77 -12.34 1.11 -4.55
C CYS A 77 -12.65 2.59 -4.32
N GLY A 78 -11.90 3.51 -4.93
CA GLY A 78 -12.17 4.95 -4.87
C GLY A 78 -11.12 5.81 -5.58
N GLY A 79 -11.38 7.11 -5.70
CA GLY A 79 -10.51 8.05 -6.42
C GLY A 79 -9.28 8.53 -5.63
N LEU A 80 -9.26 8.37 -4.30
CA LEU A 80 -8.24 8.99 -3.45
C LEU A 80 -6.81 8.47 -3.69
N CYS A 81 -6.64 7.23 -4.15
CA CYS A 81 -5.30 6.70 -4.44
C CYS A 81 -4.59 7.51 -5.53
N TYR A 82 -5.32 8.14 -6.45
CA TYR A 82 -4.70 8.93 -7.52
C TYR A 82 -4.04 10.22 -7.00
N ALA A 83 -4.32 10.64 -5.76
CA ALA A 83 -3.64 11.77 -5.13
C ALA A 83 -2.13 11.52 -4.95
N PHE A 84 -1.68 10.26 -4.84
CA PHE A 84 -0.25 9.91 -4.75
C PHE A 84 0.54 10.27 -6.01
N VAL A 85 -0.13 10.37 -7.16
CA VAL A 85 0.49 10.62 -8.47
C VAL A 85 -0.02 11.89 -9.16
N SER A 86 -1.00 12.58 -8.57
CA SER A 86 -1.55 13.81 -9.13
C SER A 86 -0.57 14.98 -9.07
N ASP A 87 -0.45 15.72 -10.17
CA ASP A 87 0.38 16.93 -10.25
C ASP A 87 -0.22 18.14 -9.53
N ASP A 88 -1.48 18.04 -9.09
CA ASP A 88 -2.10 19.04 -8.21
C ASP A 88 -1.51 19.02 -6.78
N VAL A 89 -0.79 17.94 -6.43
CA VAL A 89 -0.14 17.78 -5.13
C VAL A 89 1.36 18.08 -5.27
N PRO A 90 1.94 18.94 -4.42
CA PRO A 90 3.37 19.17 -4.39
C PRO A 90 4.16 17.86 -4.32
N ILE A 91 5.21 17.74 -5.14
CA ILE A 91 6.00 16.51 -5.26
C ILE A 91 6.54 16.02 -3.91
N GLU A 92 6.96 16.94 -3.03
CA GLU A 92 7.47 16.63 -1.69
C GLU A 92 6.41 15.93 -0.82
N ASN A 93 5.15 16.33 -0.94
CA ASN A 93 4.05 15.73 -0.19
C ASN A 93 3.76 14.31 -0.70
N ARG A 94 3.74 14.12 -2.03
CA ARG A 94 3.58 12.79 -2.64
C ARG A 94 4.71 11.83 -2.24
N VAL A 95 5.95 12.30 -2.33
CA VAL A 95 7.15 11.55 -1.92
C VAL A 95 7.08 11.16 -0.44
N THR A 96 6.69 12.10 0.42
CA THR A 96 6.52 11.84 1.86
C THR A 96 5.46 10.77 2.10
N ALA A 97 4.28 10.90 1.49
CA ALA A 97 3.18 9.94 1.65
C ALA A 97 3.57 8.52 1.21
N ILE A 98 4.26 8.40 0.07
CA ILE A 98 4.77 7.11 -0.42
C ILE A 98 5.79 6.52 0.54
N SER A 99 6.73 7.34 1.02
CA SER A 99 7.74 6.87 1.98
C SER A 99 7.13 6.35 3.29
N LEU A 100 6.02 6.95 3.73
CA LEU A 100 5.29 6.57 4.94
C LEU A 100 4.54 5.24 4.82
N MET A 101 4.41 4.68 3.61
CA MET A 101 3.92 3.29 3.47
C MET A 101 4.83 2.32 4.22
N ASN A 102 6.13 2.61 4.37
CA ASN A 102 7.02 1.85 5.22
C ASN A 102 6.52 1.75 6.67
N GLU A 103 5.89 2.81 7.20
CA GLU A 103 5.33 2.81 8.56
C GLU A 103 4.07 1.95 8.65
N VAL A 104 3.27 1.85 7.58
CA VAL A 104 2.18 0.85 7.51
C VAL A 104 2.75 -0.56 7.55
N PHE A 105 3.74 -0.86 6.72
CA PHE A 105 4.34 -2.19 6.71
C PHE A 105 4.99 -2.56 8.03
N LYS A 106 5.79 -1.67 8.62
CA LYS A 106 6.48 -1.88 9.89
C LYS A 106 5.54 -1.85 11.10
N GLY A 107 4.62 -0.90 11.13
CA GLY A 107 3.72 -0.64 12.25
C GLY A 107 2.58 -1.65 12.34
N LEU A 108 2.09 -2.10 11.17
CA LEU A 108 0.92 -2.98 11.04
C LEU A 108 1.30 -4.36 10.50
N PHE A 109 1.72 -4.47 9.24
CA PHE A 109 1.82 -5.76 8.57
C PHE A 109 2.88 -6.67 9.16
N ASP A 110 4.06 -6.15 9.49
CA ASP A 110 5.17 -6.91 10.08
C ASP A 110 4.76 -7.58 11.40
N LYS A 111 3.89 -6.92 12.17
CA LYS A 111 3.40 -7.38 13.48
C LYS A 111 2.14 -8.24 13.42
N ARG A 112 1.34 -8.12 12.36
CA ARG A 112 -0.01 -8.72 12.29
C ARG A 112 -0.15 -9.80 11.22
N CYS A 113 0.64 -9.75 10.15
CA CYS A 113 0.63 -10.80 9.14
C CYS A 113 1.22 -12.10 9.71
N ALA A 114 0.74 -13.21 9.20
CA ALA A 114 1.32 -14.51 9.47
C ALA A 114 2.74 -14.57 8.90
N ASN A 115 3.69 -15.07 9.66
CA ASN A 115 5.08 -15.19 9.22
C ASN A 115 5.31 -16.50 8.43
N VAL A 116 4.58 -16.67 7.31
CA VAL A 116 4.60 -17.84 6.44
C VAL A 116 4.44 -17.42 4.98
N VAL A 117 4.82 -18.28 4.02
CA VAL A 117 4.80 -17.95 2.59
C VAL A 117 3.38 -17.89 2.02
N ASP A 118 2.53 -18.86 2.36
CA ASP A 118 1.18 -19.02 1.82
C ASP A 118 0.16 -19.16 2.96
N PRO A 119 -0.27 -18.05 3.58
CA PRO A 119 -1.26 -18.09 4.63
C PRO A 119 -2.65 -18.46 4.07
N SER A 120 -3.49 -19.06 4.91
CA SER A 120 -4.77 -19.65 4.48
C SER A 120 -5.86 -18.62 4.11
N ASP A 121 -5.64 -17.35 4.45
CA ASP A 121 -6.62 -16.27 4.41
C ASP A 121 -6.41 -15.29 3.24
N LEU A 122 -5.53 -15.61 2.28
CA LEU A 122 -5.27 -14.81 1.07
C LEU A 122 -6.50 -14.60 0.16
N ASN A 123 -7.58 -15.35 0.38
CA ASN A 123 -8.85 -15.19 -0.35
C ASN A 123 -9.88 -14.35 0.42
N THR A 124 -9.47 -13.70 1.51
CA THR A 124 -10.35 -12.91 2.38
C THR A 124 -9.79 -11.51 2.60
N SER A 125 -10.60 -10.61 3.17
CA SER A 125 -10.13 -9.27 3.55
C SER A 125 -9.39 -9.35 4.88
N SER A 126 -8.13 -9.76 4.82
CA SER A 126 -7.21 -9.87 5.96
C SER A 126 -5.93 -9.06 5.75
N PHE A 127 -5.14 -8.91 6.81
CA PHE A 127 -3.83 -8.27 6.73
C PHE A 127 -2.90 -8.96 5.74
N ASN A 128 -2.90 -10.30 5.69
CA ASN A 128 -2.05 -11.06 4.78
C ASN A 128 -2.39 -10.77 3.32
N TYR A 129 -3.68 -10.75 2.98
CA TYR A 129 -4.15 -10.43 1.63
C TYR A 129 -3.74 -9.01 1.24
N LEU A 130 -4.10 -8.01 2.05
CA LEU A 130 -3.82 -6.61 1.72
C LEU A 130 -2.32 -6.32 1.66
N CYS A 131 -1.53 -6.91 2.56
CA CYS A 131 -0.07 -6.81 2.52
C CYS A 131 0.45 -7.33 1.17
N LEU A 132 0.03 -8.52 0.73
CA LEU A 132 0.48 -9.12 -0.53
C LEU A 132 0.15 -8.25 -1.74
N VAL A 133 -1.09 -7.74 -1.83
CA VAL A 133 -1.59 -7.03 -3.02
C VAL A 133 -1.39 -5.52 -2.98
N TRP A 134 -0.76 -4.98 -1.93
CA TRP A 134 -0.58 -3.54 -1.73
C TRP A 134 -0.06 -2.82 -2.97
N TRP A 135 0.96 -3.40 -3.60
CA TRP A 135 1.59 -2.84 -4.79
C TRP A 135 0.82 -3.14 -6.08
N ASP A 136 0.07 -4.23 -6.14
CA ASP A 136 -0.80 -4.55 -7.29
C ASP A 136 -1.89 -3.49 -7.48
N VAL A 137 -2.46 -3.00 -6.38
CA VAL A 137 -3.57 -2.04 -6.41
C VAL A 137 -3.13 -0.58 -6.45
N PHE A 138 -1.86 -0.30 -6.10
CA PHE A 138 -1.30 1.05 -6.14
C PHE A 138 -1.32 1.61 -7.59
N PRO A 139 -1.66 2.89 -7.83
CA PRO A 139 -1.98 3.38 -9.19
C PRO A 139 -0.76 3.64 -10.09
N ARG A 140 0.43 3.10 -9.78
CA ARG A 140 1.68 3.37 -10.51
C ARG A 140 2.63 2.17 -10.51
N HIS A 141 3.11 1.80 -11.71
CA HIS A 141 4.02 0.68 -11.96
C HIS A 141 5.09 1.00 -13.02
N GLY A 142 5.65 2.21 -13.00
CA GLY A 142 6.77 2.56 -13.89
C GLY A 142 6.43 2.87 -15.36
N ILE A 143 5.27 2.46 -15.89
CA ILE A 143 4.89 2.67 -17.31
C ILE A 143 3.93 3.86 -17.52
N PRO A 144 4.19 4.78 -18.48
CA PRO A 144 5.48 4.96 -19.17
C PRO A 144 6.53 5.54 -18.21
N ARG A 145 7.81 5.26 -18.46
CA ARG A 145 8.92 5.93 -17.77
C ARG A 145 9.08 7.35 -18.31
N SER A 146 9.20 8.34 -17.43
CA SER A 146 9.33 9.74 -17.81
C SER A 146 10.15 10.55 -16.81
N ALA A 147 10.76 11.65 -17.25
CA ALA A 147 11.51 12.53 -16.36
C ALA A 147 10.62 13.18 -15.28
N GLN A 148 9.33 13.35 -15.58
CA GLN A 148 8.34 13.90 -14.66
C GLN A 148 7.97 12.91 -13.55
N SER A 149 7.86 11.62 -13.88
CA SER A 149 7.51 10.56 -12.92
C SER A 149 8.71 10.03 -12.13
N GLU A 150 9.95 10.21 -12.63
CA GLU A 150 11.17 9.65 -12.04
C GLU A 150 11.31 9.90 -10.51
N PRO A 151 10.99 11.08 -9.95
CA PRO A 151 11.06 11.28 -8.50
C PRO A 151 10.08 10.41 -7.71
N ILE A 152 8.88 10.20 -8.24
CA ILE A 152 7.84 9.31 -7.67
C ILE A 152 8.27 7.85 -7.81
N ASP A 153 8.71 7.47 -9.00
CA ASP A 153 9.14 6.12 -9.33
C ASP A 153 10.30 5.66 -8.42
N ARG A 154 11.29 6.54 -8.23
CA ARG A 154 12.42 6.30 -7.35
C ARG A 154 11.99 6.09 -5.89
N ILE A 155 11.13 6.95 -5.34
CA ILE A 155 10.72 6.80 -3.93
C ILE A 155 9.88 5.53 -3.72
N ILE A 156 9.10 5.10 -4.71
CA ILE A 156 8.35 3.85 -4.64
C ILE A 156 9.34 2.67 -4.56
N LEU A 157 10.30 2.58 -5.47
CA LEU A 157 11.31 1.52 -5.47
C LEU A 157 12.16 1.53 -4.18
N GLU A 158 12.56 2.70 -3.69
CA GLU A 158 13.26 2.84 -2.41
C GLU A 158 12.41 2.33 -1.25
N THR A 159 11.12 2.65 -1.23
CA THR A 159 10.18 2.22 -0.17
C THR A 159 9.97 0.71 -0.20
N ILE A 160 9.77 0.13 -1.38
CA ILE A 160 9.66 -1.33 -1.57
C ILE A 160 10.94 -2.02 -1.07
N SER A 161 12.12 -1.50 -1.42
CA SER A 161 13.41 -2.03 -1.00
C SER A 161 13.59 -1.97 0.53
N ARG A 162 13.13 -0.90 1.19
CA ARG A 162 13.10 -0.82 2.67
C ARG A 162 12.19 -1.89 3.28
N ILE A 163 11.02 -2.12 2.70
CA ILE A 163 10.08 -3.15 3.19
C ILE A 163 10.68 -4.55 3.05
N LEU A 164 11.46 -4.82 2.01
CA LEU A 164 12.17 -6.10 1.84
C LEU A 164 13.14 -6.41 2.99
N SER A 165 13.60 -5.40 3.72
CA SER A 165 14.45 -5.55 4.90
C SER A 165 13.70 -5.90 6.20
N LEU A 166 12.38 -5.79 6.24
CA LEU A 166 11.56 -6.16 7.42
C LEU A 166 11.58 -7.67 7.70
N ASP A 167 11.32 -8.09 8.93
CA ASP A 167 11.48 -9.49 9.34
C ASP A 167 10.39 -10.43 8.81
N ASN A 168 9.16 -9.94 8.68
CA ASN A 168 8.01 -10.77 8.32
C ASN A 168 8.05 -11.26 6.86
N ILE A 169 7.88 -12.56 6.65
CA ILE A 169 7.88 -13.22 5.34
C ILE A 169 6.83 -12.62 4.40
N MET A 170 5.65 -12.23 4.89
CA MET A 170 4.61 -11.63 4.04
C MET A 170 5.00 -10.22 3.57
N CYS A 171 5.62 -9.41 4.43
CA CYS A 171 6.15 -8.10 4.03
C CYS A 171 7.23 -8.25 2.95
N LYS A 172 8.15 -9.22 3.12
CA LYS A 172 9.18 -9.52 2.11
C LYS A 172 8.57 -10.01 0.80
N LYS A 173 7.59 -10.93 0.85
CA LYS A 173 6.90 -11.44 -0.34
C LYS A 173 6.15 -10.32 -1.07
N SER A 174 5.47 -9.43 -0.35
CA SER A 174 4.85 -8.22 -0.89
C SER A 174 5.87 -7.32 -1.58
N ALA A 175 7.01 -7.03 -0.93
CA ALA A 175 8.06 -6.21 -1.53
C ALA A 175 8.62 -6.83 -2.81
N LEU A 176 8.91 -8.13 -2.82
CA LEU A 176 9.35 -8.84 -4.03
C LEU A 176 8.29 -8.77 -5.14
N ARG A 177 7.00 -8.93 -4.80
CA ARG A 177 5.91 -8.77 -5.75
C ARG A 177 5.88 -7.37 -6.35
N GLY A 178 6.01 -6.35 -5.49
CA GLY A 178 6.16 -4.95 -5.88
C GLY A 178 7.31 -4.75 -6.85
N LEU A 179 8.52 -5.22 -6.55
CA LEU A 179 9.66 -5.10 -7.45
C LEU A 179 9.41 -5.78 -8.81
N GLY A 180 8.78 -6.96 -8.82
CA GLY A 180 8.43 -7.65 -10.06
C GLY A 180 7.48 -6.85 -10.95
N LEU A 181 6.52 -6.12 -10.38
CA LEU A 181 5.60 -5.24 -11.14
C LEU A 181 6.34 -4.11 -11.85
N TRP A 182 7.50 -3.70 -11.34
CA TRP A 182 8.30 -2.59 -11.87
C TRP A 182 9.37 -3.02 -12.86
N HIS A 183 9.57 -4.32 -13.05
CA HIS A 183 10.65 -4.87 -13.88
C HIS A 183 10.66 -4.35 -15.32
N SER A 184 9.48 -4.10 -15.92
CA SER A 184 9.38 -3.70 -17.34
C SER A 184 10.17 -2.44 -17.69
N GLU A 185 10.16 -1.44 -16.81
CA GLU A 185 10.79 -0.13 -17.06
C GLU A 185 12.01 0.13 -16.16
N TYR A 186 12.16 -0.65 -15.09
CA TYR A 186 13.17 -0.48 -14.03
C TYR A 186 13.90 -1.80 -13.71
N SER A 187 14.15 -2.65 -14.72
CA SER A 187 14.77 -3.96 -14.54
C SER A 187 16.13 -3.92 -13.81
N GLU A 188 16.96 -2.91 -14.06
CA GLU A 188 18.26 -2.75 -13.39
C GLU A 188 18.07 -2.38 -11.91
N GLU A 189 17.22 -1.40 -11.61
CA GLU A 189 16.92 -0.95 -10.25
C GLU A 189 16.25 -2.05 -9.42
N VAL A 190 15.41 -2.87 -10.05
CA VAL A 190 14.81 -4.08 -9.47
C VAL A 190 15.89 -5.10 -9.12
N ALA A 191 16.78 -5.44 -10.07
CA ALA A 191 17.86 -6.40 -9.84
C ALA A 191 18.81 -5.94 -8.72
N LEU A 192 19.17 -4.65 -8.70
CA LEU A 192 20.01 -4.05 -7.66
C LEU A 192 19.33 -4.10 -6.27
N SER A 193 18.03 -3.81 -6.21
CA SER A 193 17.26 -3.86 -4.96
C SER A 193 17.20 -5.27 -4.37
N ILE A 194 16.98 -6.29 -5.22
CA ILE A 194 16.96 -7.69 -4.79
C ILE A 194 18.36 -8.15 -4.36
N ALA A 195 19.39 -7.86 -5.16
CA ALA A 195 20.76 -8.23 -4.85
C ALA A 195 21.26 -7.59 -3.54
N GLY A 196 20.98 -6.29 -3.35
CA GLY A 196 21.31 -5.55 -2.13
C GLY A 196 20.62 -6.08 -0.87
N ASN A 197 19.48 -6.76 -1.02
CA ASN A 197 18.74 -7.39 0.07
C ASN A 197 18.92 -8.91 0.15
N SER A 198 19.83 -9.51 -0.61
CA SER A 198 19.99 -10.98 -0.68
C SER A 198 20.11 -11.67 0.68
N LEU A 199 20.82 -11.07 1.65
CA LEU A 199 20.96 -11.59 3.01
C LEU A 199 19.66 -11.51 3.83
N ASN A 200 18.75 -10.61 3.47
CA ASN A 200 17.45 -10.44 4.11
C ASN A 200 16.39 -11.35 3.49
N ILE A 201 16.65 -11.98 2.34
CA ILE A 201 15.67 -12.84 1.65
C ILE A 201 15.80 -14.27 2.19
N PRO A 202 14.79 -14.78 2.94
CA PRO A 202 14.86 -16.13 3.49
C PRO A 202 14.82 -17.17 2.37
N ASN A 203 15.37 -18.36 2.63
CA ASN A 203 15.43 -19.45 1.66
C ASN A 203 14.08 -19.78 1.03
N CYS A 204 12.99 -19.69 1.81
CA CYS A 204 11.63 -19.96 1.34
C CYS A 204 11.10 -18.94 0.30
N LEU A 205 11.78 -17.81 0.09
CA LEU A 205 11.43 -16.79 -0.90
C LEU A 205 12.48 -16.65 -2.02
N GLN A 206 13.52 -17.47 -2.05
CA GLN A 206 14.59 -17.33 -3.05
C GLN A 206 14.10 -17.55 -4.49
N GLU A 207 13.26 -18.57 -4.71
CA GLU A 207 12.63 -18.80 -6.02
C GLU A 207 11.71 -17.63 -6.41
N TYR A 208 10.93 -17.13 -5.45
CA TYR A 208 10.04 -15.98 -5.69
C TYR A 208 10.84 -14.71 -6.00
N ALA A 209 11.97 -14.47 -5.32
CA ALA A 209 12.86 -13.36 -5.60
C ALA A 209 13.50 -13.47 -6.98
N HIS A 210 13.90 -14.69 -7.39
CA HIS A 210 14.38 -14.92 -8.75
C HIS A 210 13.31 -14.61 -9.80
N SER A 211 12.07 -15.05 -9.60
CA SER A 211 10.98 -14.75 -10.54
C SER A 211 10.65 -13.26 -10.59
N ALA A 212 10.60 -12.57 -9.44
CA ALA A 212 10.43 -11.12 -9.35
C ALA A 212 11.53 -10.35 -10.11
N ALA A 213 12.79 -10.80 -10.02
CA ALA A 213 13.91 -10.19 -10.74
C ALA A 213 13.77 -10.25 -12.28
N HIS A 214 12.85 -11.08 -12.80
CA HIS A 214 12.54 -11.22 -14.23
C HIS A 214 11.11 -10.76 -14.57
N GLY A 215 10.41 -10.13 -13.62
CA GLY A 215 9.02 -9.71 -13.80
C GLY A 215 7.99 -10.84 -13.84
N ASP A 216 8.35 -12.07 -13.46
CA ASP A 216 7.40 -13.19 -13.33
C ASP A 216 6.83 -13.24 -11.91
N ILE A 217 5.69 -12.59 -11.73
CA ILE A 217 4.98 -12.52 -10.45
C ILE A 217 3.61 -13.15 -10.62
N LYS A 218 3.47 -14.37 -10.11
CA LYS A 218 2.20 -15.11 -10.04
C LYS A 218 1.72 -15.08 -8.61
#